data_AF-T0YUR9-F1
#
_entry.id   AF-T0YUR9-F1
#
_cell.length_a   1.000
_cell.length_b   1.000
_cell.length_c   1.000
_cell.angle_alpha   90.00
_cell.angle_beta   90.00
_cell.angle_gamma   90.00
#
_symmetry.space_group_name_H-M   'P 1'
#
loop_
_entity.id
_entity.type
_entity.pdbx_description
1 polymer ?
#
loop_
_entity_poly.entity_id
_entity_poly.type
_entity_poly.pdbx_seq_one_letter_code
_entity_poly.pdbx_strand_id
1 'polypeptide(L)'
;SQLKKLVRRIPTDSTPVEDPKEPDSSSAFQILEQFATPDVITDTRKRLEAGGMGWGDLKNLLFDVLNDQLGPLRARYDALMAPDSELDDVLAAGAEMARSRARVVLNTVREATGIQ
;
A
#
# COMPACT_ATOMS: atom_id res chain seq x y z
N SER A 1 -14.90 7.06 3.42
CA SER A 1 -14.19 5.76 3.40
C SER A 1 -13.32 5.60 4.64
N GLN A 2 -12.97 4.36 5.03
CA GLN A 2 -12.03 4.07 6.12
C GLN A 2 -10.64 4.69 5.85
N LEU A 3 -10.15 4.59 4.60
CA LEU A 3 -8.90 5.21 4.17
C LEU A 3 -8.86 6.72 4.45
N LYS A 4 -9.90 7.47 4.07
CA LYS A 4 -9.96 8.93 4.32
C LYS A 4 -9.88 9.27 5.81
N LYS A 5 -10.46 8.45 6.68
CA LYS A 5 -10.38 8.62 8.14
C LYS A 5 -8.95 8.39 8.64
N LEU A 6 -8.25 7.38 8.11
CA LEU A 6 -6.86 7.09 8.47
C LEU A 6 -5.91 8.22 8.01
N VAL A 7 -6.04 8.67 6.76
CA VAL A 7 -5.24 9.78 6.21
C VAL A 7 -5.43 11.06 7.03
N ARG A 8 -6.67 11.38 7.43
CA ARG A 8 -6.95 12.55 8.27
C ARG A 8 -6.33 12.50 9.66
N ARG A 9 -6.06 11.31 10.20
CA ARG A 9 -5.44 11.12 11.51
C ARG A 9 -3.91 11.25 11.51
N ILE A 10 -3.27 11.36 10.35
CA ILE A 10 -1.83 11.57 10.27
C ILE A 10 -1.47 12.85 11.04
N PRO A 11 -0.60 12.81 12.06
CA PRO A 11 -0.22 13.99 12.83
C PRO A 11 0.43 15.04 11.92
N THR A 12 0.10 16.30 12.15
CA THR A 12 0.72 17.48 11.50
C THR A 12 0.82 18.58 12.55
N ASP A 13 1.74 19.51 12.37
CA ASP A 13 1.84 20.69 13.23
C ASP A 13 0.70 21.70 12.97
N SER A 14 0.74 22.82 13.68
CA SER A 14 -0.24 23.91 13.61
C SER A 14 0.20 25.07 12.73
N THR A 15 1.12 24.86 11.77
CA THR A 15 1.58 25.91 10.86
C THR A 15 0.39 26.46 10.06
N PRO A 16 0.14 27.78 10.08
CA PRO A 16 -0.91 28.43 9.30
C PRO A 16 -0.81 28.13 7.80
N VAL A 17 -1.90 28.29 7.04
CA VAL A 17 -1.92 27.91 5.62
C VAL A 17 -1.00 28.79 4.79
N GLU A 18 -1.02 30.08 5.09
CA GLU A 18 -0.23 31.16 4.51
C GLU A 18 1.28 31.01 4.73
N ASP A 19 1.68 30.36 5.81
CA ASP A 19 3.08 30.20 6.16
C ASP A 19 3.73 29.02 5.41
N PRO A 20 5.01 29.14 5.02
CA PRO A 20 5.82 28.05 4.51
C PRO A 20 5.81 26.83 5.44
N LYS A 21 5.77 25.63 4.85
CA LYS A 21 5.82 24.35 5.57
C LYS A 21 7.06 23.59 5.16
N GLU A 22 7.62 22.83 6.10
CA GLU A 22 8.75 21.91 5.89
C GLU A 22 8.22 20.53 5.47
N PRO A 23 8.20 20.17 4.18
CA PRO A 23 7.53 18.94 3.72
C PRO A 23 8.18 17.68 4.29
N ASP A 24 9.51 17.71 4.47
CA ASP A 24 10.30 16.58 4.97
C ASP A 24 9.99 16.25 6.44
N SER A 25 9.40 17.18 7.19
CA SER A 25 8.94 16.94 8.57
C SER A 25 7.58 16.21 8.63
N SER A 26 6.85 16.15 7.51
CA SER A 26 5.49 15.63 7.44
C SER A 26 5.45 14.21 6.92
N SER A 27 5.00 13.27 7.76
CA SER A 27 4.77 11.89 7.33
C SER A 27 3.73 11.81 6.20
N ALA A 28 2.77 12.75 6.13
CA ALA A 28 1.81 12.78 5.03
C ALA A 28 2.50 13.07 3.69
N PHE A 29 3.49 13.97 3.67
CA PHE A 29 4.24 14.28 2.47
C PHE A 29 5.20 13.14 2.10
N GLN A 30 5.91 12.56 3.07
CA GLN A 30 6.78 11.40 2.83
C GLN A 30 6.02 10.20 2.25
N ILE A 31 4.78 9.96 2.71
CA ILE A 31 3.93 8.92 2.12
C ILE A 31 3.54 9.32 0.70
N LEU A 32 3.16 10.58 0.45
CA LEU A 32 2.83 11.05 -0.90
C LEU A 32 3.97 10.77 -1.89
N GLU A 33 5.22 10.97 -1.48
CA GLU A 33 6.40 10.71 -2.32
C GLU A 33 6.53 9.25 -2.79
N GLN A 34 5.97 8.29 -2.05
CA GLN A 34 6.03 6.88 -2.42
C GLN A 34 4.96 6.46 -3.42
N PHE A 35 3.90 7.26 -3.59
CA PHE A 35 2.75 6.89 -4.42
C PHE A 35 2.50 7.86 -5.57
N ALA A 36 2.80 9.14 -5.42
CA ALA A 36 2.53 10.15 -6.42
C ALA A 36 3.57 10.17 -7.55
N THR A 37 3.21 10.79 -8.68
CA THR A 37 4.15 11.02 -9.78
C THR A 37 5.18 12.09 -9.41
N PRO A 38 6.37 12.12 -10.04
CA PRO A 38 7.39 13.14 -9.79
C PRO A 38 6.87 14.58 -9.92
N ASP A 39 5.98 14.83 -10.88
CA ASP A 39 5.38 16.14 -11.10
C ASP A 39 4.48 16.56 -9.93
N VAL A 40 3.63 15.65 -9.45
CA VAL A 40 2.75 15.91 -8.28
C VAL A 40 3.59 16.15 -7.04
N ILE A 41 4.66 15.39 -6.84
CA ILE A 41 5.58 15.57 -5.70
C ILE A 41 6.21 16.96 -5.74
N THR A 42 6.75 17.33 -6.91
CA THR A 42 7.45 18.61 -7.11
C THR A 42 6.50 19.80 -6.95
N ASP A 43 5.30 19.75 -7.53
CA ASP A 43 4.29 20.80 -7.38
C ASP A 43 3.85 20.93 -5.92
N THR A 44 3.55 19.80 -5.26
CA THR A 44 3.10 19.79 -3.87
C THR A 44 4.16 20.37 -2.94
N ARG A 45 5.43 19.96 -3.12
CA ARG A 45 6.57 20.51 -2.38
C ARG A 45 6.64 22.02 -2.53
N LYS A 46 6.66 22.51 -3.78
CA LYS A 46 6.73 23.94 -4.09
C LYS A 46 5.60 24.72 -3.43
N ARG A 47 4.38 24.18 -3.42
CA ARG A 47 3.20 24.85 -2.82
C ARG A 47 3.23 24.85 -1.30
N LEU A 48 3.80 23.82 -0.67
CA LEU A 48 4.01 23.80 0.78
C LEU A 48 5.10 24.80 1.19
N GLU A 49 6.23 24.81 0.49
CA GLU A 49 7.38 25.68 0.78
C GLU A 49 7.10 27.16 0.47
N ALA A 50 6.28 27.46 -0.54
CA ALA A 50 5.91 28.83 -0.88
C ALA A 50 4.90 29.46 0.11
N GLY A 51 4.23 28.65 0.94
CA GLY A 51 3.03 29.05 1.66
C GLY A 51 1.79 29.09 0.75
N GLY A 52 0.60 28.90 1.33
CA GLY A 52 -0.68 28.87 0.61
C GLY A 52 -1.28 27.47 0.39
N MET A 53 -0.60 26.40 0.84
CA MET A 53 -1.16 25.06 0.93
C MET A 53 -1.22 24.60 2.40
N GLY A 54 -2.39 24.16 2.84
CA GLY A 54 -2.59 23.64 4.19
C GLY A 54 -2.29 22.15 4.31
N TRP A 55 -2.07 21.68 5.54
CA TRP A 55 -1.98 20.24 5.82
C TRP A 55 -3.27 19.48 5.47
N GLY A 56 -4.43 20.14 5.56
CA GLY A 56 -5.71 19.57 5.13
C GLY A 56 -5.73 19.30 3.62
N ASP A 57 -5.20 20.21 2.82
CA ASP A 57 -5.11 20.06 1.36
C ASP A 57 -4.16 18.94 0.97
N LEU A 58 -2.98 18.88 1.62
CA LEU A 58 -2.03 17.77 1.44
C LEU A 58 -2.68 16.42 1.74
N LYS A 59 -3.43 16.33 2.86
CA LYS A 59 -4.13 15.10 3.25
C LYS A 59 -5.25 14.73 2.27
N ASN A 60 -5.93 15.70 1.66
CA ASN A 60 -6.92 15.42 0.62
C ASN A 60 -6.24 14.87 -0.63
N LEU A 61 -5.17 15.53 -1.11
CA LEU A 61 -4.38 15.05 -2.25
C LEU A 61 -3.83 13.64 -2.01
N LEU A 62 -3.24 13.41 -0.84
CA LEU A 62 -2.74 12.09 -0.45
C LEU A 62 -3.86 11.03 -0.46
N PHE A 63 -5.04 11.36 0.05
CA PHE A 63 -6.18 10.46 0.00
C PHE A 63 -6.56 10.10 -1.43
N ASP A 64 -6.62 11.07 -2.33
CA ASP A 64 -7.01 10.85 -3.73
C ASP A 64 -5.98 9.97 -4.44
N VAL A 65 -4.68 10.28 -4.31
CA VAL A 65 -3.57 9.47 -4.87
C VAL A 65 -3.60 8.03 -4.37
N LEU A 66 -3.73 7.83 -3.06
CA LEU A 66 -3.81 6.49 -2.47
C LEU A 66 -5.06 5.74 -2.91
N ASN A 67 -6.20 6.44 -3.04
CA ASN A 67 -7.45 5.80 -3.40
C ASN A 67 -7.47 5.36 -4.86
N ASP A 68 -6.89 6.14 -5.76
CA ASP A 68 -6.79 5.77 -7.18
C ASP A 68 -5.95 4.50 -7.40
N GLN A 69 -4.82 4.38 -6.68
CA GLN A 69 -3.97 3.19 -6.81
C GLN A 69 -4.49 1.98 -6.03
N LEU A 70 -4.89 2.19 -4.77
CA LEU A 70 -5.27 1.09 -3.89
C LEU A 70 -6.73 0.68 -4.03
N GLY A 71 -7.58 1.51 -4.62
CA GLY A 71 -9.00 1.24 -4.84
C GLY A 71 -9.23 -0.05 -5.65
N PRO A 72 -8.65 -0.18 -6.85
CA PRO A 72 -8.75 -1.39 -7.66
C PRO A 72 -8.20 -2.64 -6.96
N LEU A 73 -7.05 -2.51 -6.26
CA LEU A 73 -6.44 -3.61 -5.53
C LEU A 73 -7.32 -4.07 -4.36
N ARG A 74 -7.95 -3.13 -3.66
CA ARG A 74 -8.90 -3.43 -2.57
C ARG A 74 -10.14 -4.12 -3.10
N ALA A 75 -10.70 -3.63 -4.21
CA ALA A 75 -11.84 -4.29 -4.85
C ALA A 75 -11.50 -5.73 -5.27
N ARG A 76 -10.30 -5.95 -5.81
CA ARG A 76 -9.82 -7.30 -6.16
C ARG A 76 -9.64 -8.18 -4.92
N TYR A 77 -9.06 -7.64 -3.86
CA TYR A 77 -8.93 -8.35 -2.58
C TYR A 77 -10.30 -8.75 -2.03
N ASP A 78 -11.24 -7.81 -1.97
CA ASP A 78 -12.59 -8.06 -1.46
C ASP A 78 -13.31 -9.14 -2.29
N ALA A 79 -13.15 -9.11 -3.62
CA ALA A 79 -13.69 -10.14 -4.51
C ALA A 79 -13.06 -11.53 -4.27
N LEU A 80 -11.76 -11.61 -3.96
CA LEU A 80 -11.10 -12.86 -3.62
C LEU A 80 -11.45 -13.37 -2.22
N MET A 81 -11.81 -12.49 -1.28
CA MET A 81 -12.23 -12.89 0.07
C MET A 81 -13.72 -13.24 0.16
N ALA A 82 -14.50 -12.95 -0.87
CA ALA A 82 -15.91 -13.31 -0.92
C ALA A 82 -16.09 -14.84 -0.91
N PRO A 83 -17.23 -15.35 -0.38
CA PRO A 83 -17.59 -16.75 -0.54
C PRO A 83 -17.63 -17.15 -2.03
N ASP A 84 -17.27 -18.40 -2.32
CA ASP A 84 -17.25 -18.97 -3.68
C ASP A 84 -16.35 -18.22 -4.68
N SER A 85 -15.35 -17.49 -4.19
CA SER A 85 -14.34 -16.89 -5.05
C SER A 85 -13.39 -17.95 -5.63
N GLU A 86 -12.65 -17.58 -6.67
CA GLU A 86 -11.61 -18.43 -7.28
C GLU A 86 -10.38 -18.65 -6.37
N LEU A 87 -10.36 -18.10 -5.16
CA LEU A 87 -9.17 -18.13 -4.30
C LEU A 87 -8.76 -19.55 -3.94
N ASP A 88 -9.70 -20.40 -3.54
CA ASP A 88 -9.40 -21.77 -3.12
C ASP A 88 -8.84 -22.61 -4.27
N ASP A 89 -9.36 -22.41 -5.49
CA ASP A 89 -8.85 -23.08 -6.69
C ASP A 89 -7.42 -22.64 -7.01
N VAL A 90 -7.14 -21.35 -6.93
CA VAL A 90 -5.79 -20.79 -7.12
C VAL A 90 -4.81 -21.34 -6.08
N LEU A 91 -5.22 -21.39 -4.81
CA LEU A 91 -4.40 -21.94 -3.72
C LEU A 91 -4.18 -23.44 -3.89
N ALA A 92 -5.20 -24.19 -4.29
CA ALA A 92 -5.10 -25.64 -4.52
C ALA A 92 -4.15 -25.97 -5.68
N ALA A 93 -4.21 -25.21 -6.77
CA ALA A 93 -3.29 -25.35 -7.90
C ALA A 93 -1.83 -25.07 -7.48
N GLY A 94 -1.60 -23.98 -6.75
CA GLY A 94 -0.28 -23.65 -6.21
C GLY A 94 0.25 -24.72 -5.23
N ALA A 95 -0.63 -25.25 -4.38
CA ALA A 95 -0.29 -26.33 -3.45
C ALA A 95 0.13 -27.61 -4.18
N GLU A 96 -0.52 -27.97 -5.29
CA GLU A 96 -0.14 -29.15 -6.05
C GLU A 96 1.23 -28.99 -6.73
N MET A 97 1.49 -27.82 -7.31
CA MET A 97 2.81 -27.48 -7.84
C MET A 97 3.89 -27.55 -6.75
N ALA A 98 3.63 -26.99 -5.57
CA ALA A 98 4.56 -27.03 -4.45
C ALA A 98 4.79 -28.47 -3.95
N ARG A 99 3.73 -29.28 -3.80
CA ARG A 99 3.83 -30.69 -3.40
C ARG A 99 4.67 -31.50 -4.36
N SER A 100 4.54 -31.27 -5.68
CA SER A 100 5.34 -31.99 -6.67
C SER A 100 6.85 -31.81 -6.42
N ARG A 101 7.28 -30.59 -6.11
CA ARG A 101 8.68 -30.26 -5.80
C ARG A 101 9.10 -30.80 -4.44
N ALA A 102 8.25 -30.63 -3.43
CA ALA A 102 8.52 -31.09 -2.07
C ALA A 102 8.65 -32.61 -1.97
N ARG A 103 7.84 -33.36 -2.74
CA ARG A 103 7.91 -34.83 -2.78
C ARG A 103 9.27 -35.35 -3.23
N VAL A 104 9.91 -34.70 -4.21
CA VAL A 104 11.26 -35.08 -4.67
C VAL A 104 12.27 -34.97 -3.53
N VAL A 105 12.28 -33.83 -2.83
CA VAL A 105 13.19 -33.60 -1.69
C VAL A 105 12.90 -34.57 -0.55
N LEU A 106 11.62 -34.77 -0.20
CA LEU A 106 11.23 -35.68 0.88
C LEU A 106 11.61 -37.13 0.58
N ASN A 107 11.54 -37.57 -0.68
CA ASN A 107 11.97 -38.92 -1.05
C ASN A 107 13.48 -39.10 -0.82
N THR A 108 14.30 -38.12 -1.22
CA THR A 108 15.75 -38.17 -0.95
C THR A 108 16.06 -38.21 0.55
N VAL A 109 15.33 -37.45 1.37
CA VAL A 109 15.49 -37.46 2.83
C VAL A 109 15.07 -38.80 3.43
N ARG A 110 13.95 -39.36 2.96
CA ARG A 110 13.45 -40.68 3.37
C ARG A 110 14.43 -41.80 3.08
N GLU A 111 14.98 -41.82 1.87
CA GLU A 111 16.05 -42.75 1.48
C GLU A 111 17.30 -42.62 2.37
N ALA A 112 17.76 -41.38 2.62
CA ALA A 112 18.93 -41.14 3.45
C ALA A 112 18.73 -41.51 4.94
N THR A 113 17.49 -41.51 5.43
CA THR A 113 17.16 -41.78 6.84
C THR A 113 16.64 -43.20 7.08
N GLY A 114 16.48 -44.01 6.04
CA GLY A 114 15.98 -45.38 6.13
C GLY A 114 14.48 -45.48 6.45
N ILE A 115 13.73 -44.39 6.26
CA ILE A 115 12.27 -44.35 6.42
C ILE A 115 11.66 -44.48 5.01
N GLN A 116 10.99 -45.59 4.72
CA GLN A 116 10.22 -45.74 3.47
C GLN A 116 8.76 -45.36 3.67
#